data_AF-A0A6C0EYS7-F1
#
_entry.id   AF-A0A6C0EYS7-F1
#
_cell.length_a   1.000
_cell.length_b   1.000
_cell.length_c   1.000
_cell.angle_alpha   90.00
_cell.angle_beta   90.00
_cell.angle_gamma   90.00
#
_symmetry.space_group_name_H-M   'P 1'
#
loop_
_entity.id
_entity.type
_entity.pdbx_description
1 polymer ?
#
loop_
_entity_poly.entity_id
_entity_poly.type
_entity_poly.pdbx_seq_one_letter_code
_entity_poly.pdbx_strand_id
1 'polypeptide(L)'
;MNKLTRKISRTVSRTSSRTKSIKNNKNSNYHNKPINILSYNVSWESTSGQDSKWPLCSNNSNPNSPKHFSVCVNNIASVFDSPDYELDFITLQEAKNYKNLIKQSQRLKKMKYELHKSGLDIIATFWNDHVAGHKMVYTIKGEFEKGRPWMAIIFNNGLCLVNVHFGHYNEEEEMEHLEKMMAEIKKDIEKKGKNIVIVKRFIISGDFNYDIKKLSKSRNNNNGSSNSSNSNNIILNNNKFFYNPKHILTCCVKRRRHYDHVLDTIGIPIDINIPDVNYMASDHKPILVSLI
;
A
#
# COMPACT_ATOMS: atom_id res chain seq x y z
N MET A 1 -67.77 4.59 51.16
CA MET A 1 -67.11 3.26 51.14
C MET A 1 -67.50 2.54 49.86
N ASN A 2 -66.49 2.00 49.17
CA ASN A 2 -66.46 1.01 48.10
C ASN A 2 -67.28 1.15 46.80
N LYS A 3 -66.50 1.53 45.77
CA LYS A 3 -66.58 1.23 44.33
C LYS A 3 -67.12 -0.18 43.99
N LEU A 4 -67.91 -0.23 42.92
CA LEU A 4 -67.93 -1.36 41.97
C LEU A 4 -68.24 -0.81 40.57
N THR A 5 -67.18 -0.63 39.77
CA THR A 5 -67.26 -0.26 38.35
C THR A 5 -67.24 -1.52 37.47
N ARG A 6 -68.30 -1.69 36.68
CA ARG A 6 -68.48 -2.73 35.66
C ARG A 6 -67.53 -2.50 34.47
N LYS A 7 -66.75 -3.53 34.10
CA LYS A 7 -66.00 -3.60 32.85
C LYS A 7 -66.95 -3.89 31.68
N ILE A 8 -66.93 -3.04 30.66
CA ILE A 8 -67.50 -3.33 29.33
C ILE A 8 -66.33 -3.56 28.38
N SER A 9 -66.31 -4.73 27.74
CA SER A 9 -65.36 -5.09 26.69
C SER A 9 -65.72 -4.39 25.39
N ARG A 10 -64.72 -3.82 24.72
CA ARG A 10 -64.80 -3.44 23.30
C ARG A 10 -63.59 -4.00 22.58
N THR A 11 -63.90 -4.94 21.69
CA THR A 11 -63.01 -5.55 20.71
C THR A 11 -62.64 -4.51 19.66
N VAL A 12 -61.35 -4.24 19.46
CA VAL A 12 -60.85 -3.41 18.36
C VAL A 12 -59.97 -4.28 17.46
N SER A 13 -60.43 -4.42 16.22
CA SER A 13 -59.77 -5.09 15.11
C SER A 13 -58.46 -4.40 14.74
N ARG A 14 -57.35 -5.15 14.77
CA ARG A 14 -56.03 -4.72 14.29
C ARG A 14 -55.93 -4.95 12.78
N THR A 15 -56.11 -3.90 11.98
CA THR A 15 -55.69 -3.86 10.58
C THR A 15 -54.19 -3.57 10.52
N SER A 16 -53.41 -4.51 9.97
CA SER A 16 -51.96 -4.34 9.79
C SER A 16 -51.67 -3.50 8.56
N SER A 17 -51.37 -2.22 8.76
CA SER A 17 -50.82 -1.36 7.70
C SER A 17 -49.39 -1.79 7.41
N ARG A 18 -49.20 -2.53 6.32
CA ARG A 18 -47.91 -2.95 5.77
C ARG A 18 -47.20 -1.72 5.18
N THR A 19 -46.43 -1.02 5.99
CA THR A 19 -45.54 0.06 5.53
C THR A 19 -44.46 -0.57 4.64
N LYS A 20 -44.55 -0.33 3.32
CA LYS A 20 -43.46 -0.62 2.38
C LYS A 20 -42.25 0.19 2.85
N SER A 21 -41.23 -0.47 3.42
CA SER A 21 -39.96 0.18 3.69
C SER A 21 -39.37 0.57 2.34
N ILE A 22 -39.33 1.87 2.07
CA ILE A 22 -38.53 2.44 1.00
C ILE A 22 -37.12 1.93 1.23
N LYS A 23 -36.63 1.08 0.33
CA LYS A 23 -35.22 0.70 0.25
C LYS A 23 -34.48 1.97 -0.09
N ASN A 24 -34.00 2.68 0.92
CA ASN A 24 -33.03 3.74 0.73
C ASN A 24 -31.80 3.11 0.06
N ASN A 25 -31.57 3.54 -1.18
CA ASN A 25 -30.36 3.24 -1.93
C ASN A 25 -29.14 3.57 -1.05
N LYS A 26 -28.43 2.52 -0.62
CA LYS A 26 -27.09 2.63 -0.05
C LYS A 26 -26.11 2.99 -1.18
N ASN A 27 -26.12 4.24 -1.63
CA ASN A 27 -25.13 4.79 -2.54
C ASN A 27 -24.79 6.22 -2.10
N SER A 28 -24.02 6.37 -1.02
CA SER A 28 -23.41 7.69 -0.70
C SER A 28 -22.26 7.71 0.33
N ASN A 29 -21.77 6.59 0.89
CA ASN A 29 -20.73 6.65 1.95
C ASN A 29 -19.30 6.22 1.55
N TYR A 30 -19.02 5.94 0.27
CA TYR A 30 -17.69 5.47 -0.14
C TYR A 30 -16.59 6.55 -0.14
N HIS A 31 -16.95 7.84 -0.08
CA HIS A 31 -15.97 8.94 -0.15
C HIS A 31 -15.21 9.21 1.15
N ASN A 32 -15.54 8.53 2.26
CA ASN A 32 -14.93 8.77 3.58
C ASN A 32 -14.21 7.54 4.17
N LYS A 33 -14.00 6.47 3.39
CA LYS A 33 -13.25 5.32 3.89
C LYS A 33 -11.75 5.53 3.62
N PRO A 34 -10.87 5.33 4.63
CA PRO A 34 -9.43 5.37 4.44
C PRO A 34 -8.97 4.41 3.34
N ILE A 35 -7.94 4.81 2.59
CA ILE A 35 -7.23 3.92 1.68
C ILE A 35 -6.14 3.19 2.47
N ASN A 36 -6.18 1.86 2.48
CA ASN A 36 -5.21 1.04 3.18
C ASN A 36 -4.24 0.38 2.20
N ILE A 37 -2.95 0.63 2.41
CA ILE A 37 -1.86 0.14 1.56
C ILE A 37 -0.90 -0.69 2.39
N LEU A 38 -0.59 -1.89 1.90
CA LEU A 38 0.50 -2.69 2.42
C LEU A 38 1.71 -2.63 1.48
N SER A 39 2.83 -2.11 1.94
CA SER A 39 4.10 -2.12 1.20
C SER A 39 5.04 -3.15 1.80
N TYR A 40 5.66 -3.97 0.96
CA TYR A 40 6.55 -5.02 1.43
C TYR A 40 7.61 -5.42 0.40
N ASN A 41 8.88 -5.12 0.68
CA ASN A 41 9.99 -5.81 0.03
C ASN A 41 10.02 -7.26 0.55
N VAL A 42 9.64 -8.20 -0.31
CA VAL A 42 9.45 -9.60 0.10
C VAL A 42 10.72 -10.43 0.07
N SER A 43 11.86 -9.85 -0.31
CA SER A 43 13.13 -10.52 -0.59
C SER A 43 13.04 -11.59 -1.66
N TRP A 44 13.85 -11.47 -2.71
CA TRP A 44 13.83 -12.45 -3.80
C TRP A 44 14.29 -13.83 -3.32
N GLU A 45 15.20 -13.90 -2.35
CA GLU A 45 15.67 -15.14 -1.72
C GLU A 45 14.49 -15.88 -1.08
N SER A 46 13.66 -15.12 -0.36
CA SER A 46 12.55 -15.65 0.43
C SER A 46 11.44 -16.25 -0.42
N THR A 47 11.23 -15.69 -1.62
CA THR A 47 10.16 -16.14 -2.51
C THR A 47 10.64 -17.12 -3.59
N SER A 48 11.91 -17.07 -3.99
CA SER A 48 12.43 -17.88 -5.10
C SER A 48 13.00 -19.24 -4.68
N GLY A 49 13.50 -19.37 -3.44
CA GLY A 49 14.20 -20.58 -2.99
C GLY A 49 15.52 -20.84 -3.70
N GLN A 50 16.05 -19.84 -4.43
CA GLN A 50 17.32 -19.93 -5.14
C GLN A 50 18.54 -19.83 -4.22
N ASP A 51 18.41 -19.15 -3.08
CA ASP A 51 19.42 -19.19 -2.02
C ASP A 51 19.02 -20.27 -0.98
N SER A 52 19.68 -21.43 -1.06
CA SER A 52 19.47 -22.52 -0.11
C SER A 52 19.95 -22.20 1.31
N LYS A 53 20.81 -21.19 1.49
CA LYS A 53 21.33 -20.77 2.79
C LYS A 53 20.56 -19.61 3.41
N TRP A 54 19.48 -19.17 2.77
CA TRP A 54 18.70 -18.04 3.26
C TRP A 54 18.14 -18.34 4.67
N PRO A 55 18.53 -17.58 5.71
CA PRO A 55 18.35 -17.99 7.10
C PRO A 55 16.95 -17.71 7.64
N LEU A 56 16.13 -16.90 6.94
CA LEU A 56 14.80 -16.51 7.41
C LEU A 56 13.72 -17.51 7.01
N CYS A 57 13.93 -18.20 5.90
CA CYS A 57 13.10 -19.32 5.49
C CYS A 57 13.77 -20.57 6.01
N SER A 58 13.54 -21.04 7.23
CA SER A 58 14.07 -22.34 7.63
C SER A 58 12.97 -23.22 8.19
N ASN A 59 12.72 -24.33 7.48
CA ASN A 59 12.36 -25.54 8.20
C ASN A 59 13.70 -26.09 8.71
N ASN A 60 13.97 -25.93 10.02
CA ASN A 60 15.27 -26.02 10.71
C ASN A 60 16.07 -27.35 10.59
N SER A 61 16.12 -28.01 9.43
CA SER A 61 16.86 -29.27 9.28
C SER A 61 17.36 -29.60 7.87
N ASN A 62 16.84 -29.03 6.78
CA ASN A 62 17.39 -29.31 5.44
C ASN A 62 17.19 -28.17 4.42
N PRO A 63 18.24 -27.40 4.09
CA PRO A 63 18.19 -26.32 3.09
C PRO A 63 17.90 -26.81 1.66
N ASN A 64 18.08 -28.12 1.38
CA ASN A 64 17.74 -28.73 0.09
C ASN A 64 16.27 -29.20 0.03
N SER A 65 15.48 -28.97 1.09
CA SER A 65 14.06 -29.34 1.10
C SER A 65 13.25 -28.43 0.17
N PRO A 66 12.44 -28.97 -0.75
CA PRO A 66 11.50 -28.18 -1.54
C PRO A 66 10.48 -27.40 -0.68
N LYS A 67 10.34 -27.76 0.60
CA LYS A 67 9.45 -27.07 1.55
C LYS A 67 10.10 -25.85 2.21
N HIS A 68 11.42 -25.66 2.08
CA HIS A 68 12.17 -24.58 2.75
C HIS A 68 11.62 -23.19 2.42
N PHE A 69 11.51 -22.87 1.12
CA PHE A 69 10.94 -21.59 0.67
C PHE A 69 9.42 -21.52 0.84
N SER A 70 8.72 -22.68 0.88
CA SER A 70 7.27 -22.69 1.09
C SER A 70 6.87 -22.10 2.44
N VAL A 71 7.73 -22.19 3.45
CA VAL A 71 7.51 -21.56 4.77
C VAL A 71 7.46 -20.04 4.64
N CYS A 72 8.44 -19.41 3.98
CA CYS A 72 8.42 -17.95 3.80
C CYS A 72 7.28 -17.47 2.94
N VAL A 73 7.03 -18.16 1.81
CA VAL A 73 5.88 -17.83 0.95
C VAL A 73 4.58 -17.88 1.76
N ASN A 74 4.40 -18.90 2.62
CA ASN A 74 3.23 -19.01 3.49
C ASN A 74 3.18 -17.90 4.55
N ASN A 75 4.30 -17.58 5.19
CA ASN A 75 4.37 -16.52 6.20
C ASN A 75 4.06 -15.16 5.58
N ILE A 76 4.66 -14.83 4.43
CA ILE A 76 4.37 -13.61 3.66
C ILE A 76 2.89 -13.59 3.26
N ALA A 77 2.37 -14.69 2.71
CA ALA A 77 0.95 -14.79 2.34
C ALA A 77 0.01 -14.59 3.53
N SER A 78 0.39 -15.06 4.73
CA SER A 78 -0.43 -14.89 5.94
C SER A 78 -0.57 -13.43 6.36
N VAL A 79 0.43 -12.59 6.08
CA VAL A 79 0.33 -11.13 6.29
C VAL A 79 -0.77 -10.53 5.42
N PHE A 80 -0.83 -10.95 4.15
CA PHE A 80 -1.84 -10.47 3.21
C PHE A 80 -3.24 -10.97 3.57
N ASP A 81 -3.33 -12.21 4.07
CA ASP A 81 -4.59 -12.87 4.39
C ASP A 81 -5.13 -12.55 5.79
N SER A 82 -4.40 -11.78 6.60
CA SER A 82 -4.87 -11.40 7.93
C SER A 82 -6.27 -10.76 7.86
N PRO A 83 -7.24 -11.24 8.66
CA PRO A 83 -8.60 -10.71 8.66
C PRO A 83 -8.67 -9.32 9.31
N ASP A 84 -7.65 -8.91 10.05
CA ASP A 84 -7.63 -7.65 10.80
C ASP A 84 -7.39 -6.44 9.90
N TYR A 85 -6.96 -6.67 8.65
CA TYR A 85 -6.64 -5.61 7.70
C TYR A 85 -7.58 -5.68 6.50
N GLU A 86 -8.28 -4.59 6.21
CA GLU A 86 -8.92 -4.40 4.91
C GLU A 86 -7.94 -3.68 4.00
N LEU A 87 -7.45 -4.33 2.94
CA LEU A 87 -6.40 -3.81 2.06
C LEU A 87 -6.99 -3.41 0.71
N ASP A 88 -6.75 -2.17 0.31
CA ASP A 88 -7.11 -1.68 -1.03
C ASP A 88 -5.99 -1.95 -2.02
N PHE A 89 -4.74 -1.77 -1.57
CA PHE A 89 -3.54 -1.94 -2.39
C PHE A 89 -2.46 -2.74 -1.65
N ILE A 90 -1.69 -3.51 -2.41
CA ILE A 90 -0.47 -4.17 -1.95
C ILE A 90 0.64 -3.90 -2.96
N THR A 91 1.74 -3.31 -2.52
CA THR A 91 2.93 -3.00 -3.33
C THR A 91 4.09 -3.87 -2.86
N LEU A 92 4.57 -4.75 -3.75
CA LEU A 92 5.67 -5.67 -3.47
C LEU A 92 6.91 -5.29 -4.27
N GLN A 93 8.06 -5.39 -3.62
CA GLN A 93 9.40 -5.30 -4.22
C GLN A 93 10.11 -6.65 -4.07
N GLU A 94 11.06 -6.94 -4.96
CA GLU A 94 11.74 -8.25 -5.01
C GLU A 94 10.79 -9.46 -5.16
N ALA A 95 9.65 -9.23 -5.80
CA ALA A 95 8.56 -10.18 -5.95
C ALA A 95 8.80 -11.20 -7.09
N LYS A 96 10.04 -11.71 -7.19
CA LYS A 96 10.48 -12.62 -8.27
C LYS A 96 9.55 -13.82 -8.45
N ASN A 97 8.99 -14.32 -7.34
CA ASN A 97 8.07 -15.45 -7.34
C ASN A 97 6.64 -15.09 -6.90
N TYR A 98 6.15 -13.90 -7.31
CA TYR A 98 4.78 -13.43 -7.00
C TYR A 98 3.69 -14.47 -7.31
N LYS A 99 3.87 -15.35 -8.30
CA LYS A 99 2.93 -16.43 -8.62
C LYS A 99 2.70 -17.39 -7.45
N ASN A 100 3.75 -17.71 -6.70
CA ASN A 100 3.64 -18.54 -5.51
C ASN A 100 2.90 -17.82 -4.38
N LEU A 101 3.12 -16.50 -4.23
CA LEU A 101 2.34 -15.68 -3.30
C LEU A 101 0.85 -15.69 -3.66
N ILE A 102 0.50 -15.52 -4.94
CA ILE A 102 -0.89 -15.64 -5.43
C ILE A 102 -1.44 -17.04 -5.16
N LYS A 103 -0.67 -18.10 -5.40
CA LYS A 103 -1.13 -19.48 -5.17
C LYS A 103 -1.48 -19.72 -3.70
N GLN A 104 -0.74 -19.12 -2.76
CA GLN A 104 -0.96 -19.32 -1.32
C GLN A 104 -2.01 -18.37 -0.74
N SER A 105 -1.94 -17.07 -1.06
CA SER A 105 -2.84 -16.06 -0.47
C SER A 105 -4.25 -16.11 -1.07
N GLN A 106 -5.25 -16.28 -0.22
CA GLN A 106 -6.67 -16.21 -0.62
C GLN A 106 -7.08 -14.80 -1.02
N ARG A 107 -6.47 -13.77 -0.43
CA ARG A 107 -6.69 -12.38 -0.81
C ARG A 107 -6.11 -12.07 -2.18
N LEU A 108 -4.83 -12.40 -2.42
CA LEU A 108 -4.18 -12.10 -3.69
C LEU A 108 -4.87 -12.79 -4.89
N LYS A 109 -5.43 -13.99 -4.71
CA LYS A 109 -6.25 -14.66 -5.75
C LYS A 109 -7.45 -13.84 -6.23
N LYS A 110 -7.97 -12.96 -5.37
CA LYS A 110 -9.15 -12.14 -5.64
C LYS A 110 -8.78 -10.72 -6.09
N MET A 111 -7.53 -10.32 -5.91
CA MET A 111 -7.05 -9.00 -6.32
C MET A 111 -6.58 -9.02 -7.76
N LYS A 112 -6.77 -7.90 -8.45
CA LYS A 112 -6.11 -7.63 -9.73
C LYS A 112 -4.65 -7.28 -9.47
N TYR A 113 -3.80 -7.44 -10.47
CA TYR A 113 -2.40 -7.09 -10.33
C TYR A 113 -1.74 -6.69 -11.64
N GLU A 114 -0.66 -5.94 -11.52
CA GLU A 114 0.24 -5.56 -12.61
C GLU A 114 1.67 -5.77 -12.15
N LEU A 115 2.58 -5.99 -13.10
CA LEU A 115 3.98 -6.31 -12.84
C LEU A 115 4.88 -5.41 -13.66
N HIS A 116 6.03 -5.06 -13.09
CA HIS A 116 7.14 -4.51 -13.86
C HIS A 116 8.43 -5.25 -13.51
N LYS A 117 9.18 -5.61 -14.54
CA LYS A 117 10.44 -6.34 -14.42
C LYS A 117 11.56 -5.47 -14.95
N SER A 118 12.61 -5.30 -14.15
CA SER A 118 13.86 -4.69 -14.55
C SER A 118 15.01 -5.61 -14.13
N GLY A 119 15.84 -6.04 -15.09
CA GLY A 119 16.91 -7.00 -14.81
C GLY A 119 16.40 -8.28 -14.15
N LEU A 120 16.87 -8.56 -12.93
CA LEU A 120 16.44 -9.71 -12.12
C LEU A 120 15.28 -9.40 -11.17
N ASP A 121 14.98 -8.12 -10.99
CA ASP A 121 13.98 -7.66 -10.04
C ASP A 121 12.59 -7.54 -10.67
N ILE A 122 11.57 -7.81 -9.87
CA ILE A 122 10.16 -7.73 -10.22
C ILE A 122 9.43 -7.00 -9.11
N ILE A 123 8.79 -5.88 -9.44
CA ILE A 123 7.80 -5.25 -8.57
C ILE A 123 6.39 -5.70 -8.99
N ALA A 124 5.51 -5.88 -8.01
CA ALA A 124 4.13 -6.26 -8.23
C ALA A 124 3.20 -5.32 -7.45
N THR A 125 2.16 -4.84 -8.09
CA THR A 125 1.12 -4.04 -7.43
C THR A 125 -0.21 -4.75 -7.57
N PHE A 126 -0.81 -5.09 -6.45
CA PHE A 126 -2.14 -5.69 -6.36
C PHE A 126 -3.15 -4.65 -5.92
N TRP A 127 -4.39 -4.75 -6.42
CA TRP A 127 -5.49 -3.90 -5.95
C TRP A 127 -6.82 -4.65 -5.90
N ASN A 128 -7.68 -4.19 -5.01
CA ASN A 128 -9.05 -4.68 -4.88
C ASN A 128 -9.99 -3.82 -5.75
N ASP A 129 -10.45 -4.36 -6.88
CA ASP A 129 -11.36 -3.66 -7.80
C ASP A 129 -12.82 -3.62 -7.30
N HIS A 130 -13.17 -4.45 -6.30
CA HIS A 130 -14.52 -4.57 -5.77
C HIS A 130 -14.84 -3.59 -4.63
N VAL A 131 -13.84 -3.08 -3.91
CA VAL A 131 -14.07 -2.32 -2.66
C VAL A 131 -14.09 -0.80 -2.87
N ALA A 132 -13.59 -0.27 -3.99
CA ALA A 132 -13.61 1.18 -4.23
C ALA A 132 -13.78 1.59 -5.71
N GLY A 133 -14.15 0.64 -6.57
CA GLY A 133 -14.35 0.90 -8.00
C GLY A 133 -13.08 1.32 -8.74
N HIS A 134 -11.91 1.02 -8.17
CA HIS A 134 -10.59 1.24 -8.76
C HIS A 134 -10.43 0.38 -10.01
N LYS A 135 -10.78 0.94 -11.17
CA LYS A 135 -10.51 0.31 -12.46
C LYS A 135 -9.25 0.93 -13.03
N MET A 136 -8.26 0.09 -13.28
CA MET A 136 -7.05 0.49 -13.97
C MET A 136 -7.43 1.02 -15.36
N VAL A 137 -6.84 2.16 -15.72
CA VAL A 137 -6.95 2.77 -17.04
C VAL A 137 -5.73 2.39 -17.86
N TYR A 138 -4.53 2.69 -17.33
CA TYR A 138 -3.26 2.32 -17.95
C TYR A 138 -2.12 2.37 -16.92
N THR A 139 -0.96 1.87 -17.33
CA THR A 139 0.26 1.83 -16.52
C THR A 139 1.38 2.58 -17.20
N ILE A 140 2.26 3.17 -16.40
CA ILE A 140 3.53 3.77 -16.83
C ILE A 140 4.63 3.02 -16.09
N LYS A 141 5.66 2.57 -16.80
CA LYS A 141 6.75 1.76 -16.25
C LYS A 141 8.07 2.42 -16.59
N GLY A 142 8.99 2.43 -15.64
CA GLY A 142 10.33 2.95 -15.86
C GLY A 142 11.32 2.33 -14.88
N GLU A 143 12.54 2.84 -14.92
CA GLU A 143 13.65 2.32 -14.13
C GLU A 143 14.49 3.52 -13.64
N PHE A 144 14.98 3.46 -12.40
CA PHE A 144 15.98 4.43 -11.92
C PHE A 144 17.35 4.07 -12.50
N GLU A 145 17.64 2.78 -12.48
CA GLU A 145 18.77 2.11 -13.11
C GLU A 145 18.36 0.66 -13.43
N LYS A 146 19.19 -0.06 -14.20
CA LYS A 146 18.92 -1.47 -14.51
C LYS A 146 18.85 -2.29 -13.22
N GLY A 147 17.70 -2.92 -12.99
CA GLY A 147 17.43 -3.69 -11.77
C GLY A 147 16.66 -2.93 -10.69
N ARG A 148 16.33 -1.64 -10.90
CA ARG A 148 15.59 -0.79 -9.95
C ARG A 148 14.33 -0.22 -10.62
N PRO A 149 13.27 -1.03 -10.71
CA PRO A 149 12.04 -0.66 -11.39
C PRO A 149 11.18 0.31 -10.56
N TRP A 150 10.40 1.12 -11.26
CA TRP A 150 9.21 1.78 -10.72
C TRP A 150 8.03 1.61 -11.66
N MET A 151 6.82 1.63 -11.12
CA MET A 151 5.59 1.45 -11.88
C MET A 151 4.45 2.30 -11.32
N ALA A 152 3.89 3.17 -12.16
CA ALA A 152 2.70 3.94 -11.85
C ALA A 152 1.45 3.30 -12.50
N ILE A 153 0.40 3.13 -11.72
CA ILE A 153 -0.91 2.64 -12.17
C ILE A 153 -1.92 3.78 -12.05
N ILE A 154 -2.55 4.11 -13.17
CA ILE A 154 -3.55 5.17 -13.25
C ILE A 154 -4.93 4.55 -13.17
N PHE A 155 -5.75 5.01 -12.22
CA PHE A 155 -7.11 4.53 -12.00
C PHE A 155 -8.17 5.55 -12.48
N ASN A 156 -9.33 5.04 -12.85
CA ASN A 156 -10.47 5.80 -13.39
C ASN A 156 -11.03 6.87 -12.43
N ASN A 157 -10.76 6.76 -11.13
CA ASN A 157 -11.17 7.73 -10.12
C ASN A 157 -10.16 8.88 -9.93
N GLY A 158 -9.11 8.95 -10.76
CA GLY A 158 -8.08 9.99 -10.69
C GLY A 158 -6.97 9.71 -9.68
N LEU A 159 -6.87 8.49 -9.16
CA LEU A 159 -5.72 8.04 -8.36
C LEU A 159 -4.58 7.56 -9.27
N CYS A 160 -3.35 7.96 -8.94
CA CYS A 160 -2.12 7.38 -9.46
C CYS A 160 -1.36 6.72 -8.29
N LEU A 161 -1.22 5.39 -8.32
CA LEU A 161 -0.41 4.64 -7.34
C LEU A 161 0.92 4.25 -7.98
N VAL A 162 2.02 4.65 -7.35
CA VAL A 162 3.39 4.37 -7.79
C VAL A 162 4.03 3.38 -6.84
N ASN A 163 4.48 2.24 -7.37
CA ASN A 163 5.31 1.27 -6.67
C ASN A 163 6.78 1.49 -7.06
N VAL A 164 7.66 1.61 -6.07
CA VAL A 164 9.08 1.92 -6.26
C VAL A 164 9.98 0.87 -5.60
N HIS A 165 11.14 0.63 -6.22
CA HIS A 165 12.28 -0.04 -5.60
C HIS A 165 13.57 0.68 -5.99
N PHE A 166 14.07 1.52 -5.09
CA PHE A 166 15.26 2.35 -5.33
C PHE A 166 16.57 1.59 -5.15
N GLY A 167 17.64 2.10 -5.75
CA GLY A 167 19.02 1.71 -5.44
C GLY A 167 19.47 2.29 -4.10
N HIS A 168 20.68 1.94 -3.66
CA HIS A 168 21.27 2.51 -2.44
C HIS A 168 21.96 3.84 -2.74
N TYR A 169 21.16 4.87 -3.00
CA TYR A 169 21.65 6.18 -3.39
C TYR A 169 22.04 7.04 -2.20
N ASN A 170 22.82 8.09 -2.47
CA ASN A 170 22.97 9.20 -1.55
C ASN A 170 21.74 10.13 -1.61
N GLU A 171 21.71 11.14 -0.73
CA GLU A 171 20.58 12.07 -0.62
C GLU A 171 20.26 12.83 -1.92
N GLU A 172 21.28 13.31 -2.63
CA GLU A 172 21.12 14.10 -3.84
C GLU A 172 20.58 13.24 -5.00
N GLU A 173 21.19 12.08 -5.19
CA GLU A 173 20.77 11.08 -6.18
C GLU A 173 19.33 10.61 -5.94
N GLU A 174 18.97 10.30 -4.69
CA GLU A 174 17.61 9.90 -4.30
C GLU A 174 16.58 10.94 -4.73
N MET A 175 16.86 12.22 -4.44
CA MET A 175 15.98 13.33 -4.79
C MET A 175 15.89 13.56 -6.30
N GLU A 176 17.01 13.48 -7.02
CA GLU A 176 17.03 13.59 -8.48
C GLU A 176 16.18 12.49 -9.13
N HIS A 177 16.33 11.25 -8.67
CA HIS A 177 15.57 10.10 -9.15
C HIS A 177 14.06 10.25 -8.88
N LEU A 178 13.68 10.71 -7.68
CA LEU A 178 12.27 11.01 -7.36
C LEU A 178 11.69 12.09 -8.26
N GLU A 179 12.41 13.19 -8.48
CA GLU A 179 11.97 14.29 -9.33
C GLU A 179 11.86 13.86 -10.80
N LYS A 180 12.83 13.11 -11.31
CA LYS A 180 12.80 12.60 -12.67
C LYS A 180 11.64 11.64 -12.89
N MET A 181 11.43 10.67 -11.99
CA MET A 181 10.30 9.75 -12.06
C MET A 181 8.97 10.51 -12.09
N MET A 182 8.79 11.48 -11.19
CA MET A 182 7.55 12.25 -11.13
C MET A 182 7.34 13.12 -12.38
N ALA A 183 8.39 13.68 -12.97
CA ALA A 183 8.32 14.42 -14.22
C ALA A 183 7.93 13.51 -15.39
N GLU A 184 8.51 12.31 -15.48
CA GLU A 184 8.18 11.31 -16.50
C GLU A 184 6.72 10.87 -16.40
N ILE A 185 6.24 10.55 -15.19
CA ILE A 185 4.84 10.19 -14.94
C ILE A 185 3.89 11.31 -15.38
N LYS A 186 4.17 12.56 -14.99
CA LYS A 186 3.36 13.73 -15.39
C LYS A 186 3.33 13.92 -16.89
N LYS A 187 4.49 13.85 -17.55
CA LYS A 187 4.59 13.96 -19.01
C LYS A 187 3.78 12.87 -19.73
N ASP A 188 3.83 11.63 -19.24
CA ASP A 188 3.04 10.53 -19.82
C ASP A 188 1.53 10.74 -19.59
N ILE A 189 1.13 11.21 -18.40
CA ILE A 189 -0.26 11.61 -18.11
C ILE A 189 -0.71 12.75 -19.00
N GLU A 190 0.10 13.77 -19.26
CA GLU A 190 -0.27 14.88 -20.15
C GLU A 190 -0.39 14.41 -21.61
N LYS A 191 0.49 13.51 -22.04
CA LYS A 191 0.50 12.96 -23.40
C LYS A 191 -0.71 12.06 -23.66
N LYS A 192 -1.06 11.18 -22.71
CA LYS A 192 -2.14 10.19 -22.85
C LYS A 192 -3.48 10.67 -22.31
N GLY A 193 -3.45 11.50 -21.27
CA GLY A 193 -4.55 11.75 -20.34
C GLY A 193 -5.40 12.97 -20.64
N LYS A 194 -5.10 13.78 -21.67
CA LYS A 194 -5.94 14.95 -22.01
C LYS A 194 -7.41 14.59 -22.28
N ASN A 195 -7.73 13.33 -22.59
CA ASN A 195 -9.11 12.86 -22.85
C ASN A 195 -9.56 11.62 -22.02
N ILE A 196 -8.75 11.09 -21.09
CA ILE A 196 -9.03 9.77 -20.47
C ILE A 196 -9.34 9.87 -18.98
N VAL A 197 -8.44 10.49 -18.20
CA VAL A 197 -8.67 10.66 -16.75
C VAL A 197 -7.85 11.85 -16.24
N ILE A 198 -8.44 12.60 -15.31
CA ILE A 198 -7.74 13.67 -14.60
C ILE A 198 -7.18 13.07 -13.30
N VAL A 199 -5.86 12.99 -13.20
CA VAL A 199 -5.17 12.54 -11.98
C VAL A 199 -5.20 13.66 -10.94
N LYS A 200 -5.74 13.35 -9.76
CA LYS A 200 -5.94 14.30 -8.65
C LYS A 200 -5.10 13.94 -7.42
N ARG A 201 -4.71 12.68 -7.28
CA ARG A 201 -3.97 12.15 -6.13
C ARG A 201 -2.86 11.25 -6.61
N PHE A 202 -1.66 11.48 -6.08
CA PHE A 202 -0.53 10.58 -6.25
C PHE A 202 -0.22 9.94 -4.91
N ILE A 203 0.01 8.63 -4.95
CA ILE A 203 0.52 7.86 -3.82
C ILE A 203 1.78 7.15 -4.28
N ILE A 204 2.88 7.27 -3.55
CA ILE A 204 4.13 6.57 -3.82
C ILE A 204 4.37 5.62 -2.66
N SER A 205 4.62 4.34 -2.95
CA SER A 205 4.77 3.31 -1.94
C SER A 205 5.86 2.33 -2.37
N GLY A 206 6.74 1.96 -1.45
CA GLY A 206 7.73 0.94 -1.74
C GLY A 206 8.96 1.04 -0.88
N ASP A 207 10.02 0.40 -1.36
CA ASP A 207 11.35 0.44 -0.76
C ASP A 207 12.16 1.54 -1.44
N PHE A 208 12.42 2.60 -0.69
CA PHE A 208 13.21 3.75 -1.13
C PHE A 208 14.70 3.55 -0.86
N ASN A 209 15.11 2.50 -0.13
CA ASN A 209 16.50 2.30 0.31
C ASN A 209 17.14 3.51 1.02
N TYR A 210 16.32 4.50 1.40
CA TYR A 210 16.70 5.76 2.00
C TYR A 210 15.64 6.22 3.01
N ASP A 211 16.05 6.97 4.04
CA ASP A 211 15.11 7.57 4.99
C ASP A 211 14.59 8.91 4.46
N ILE A 212 13.47 8.88 3.75
CA ILE A 212 12.86 10.05 3.07
C ILE A 212 12.65 11.24 4.01
N LYS A 213 12.54 11.01 5.32
CA LYS A 213 12.43 12.08 6.34
C LYS A 213 13.68 12.95 6.43
N LYS A 214 14.83 12.48 5.96
CA LYS A 214 16.07 13.26 5.91
C LYS A 214 16.04 14.27 4.77
N LEU A 215 15.42 13.93 3.64
CA LEU A 215 15.29 14.81 2.46
C LEU A 215 14.56 16.12 2.81
N SER A 216 13.54 16.04 3.68
CA SER A 216 12.82 17.25 4.12
C SER A 216 13.63 18.16 5.04
N LYS A 217 14.64 17.63 5.75
CA LYS A 217 15.42 18.38 6.74
C LYS A 217 16.57 19.15 6.08
N SER A 218 17.23 18.56 5.09
CA SER A 218 18.41 19.13 4.44
C SER A 218 18.09 20.43 3.68
N ARG A 219 16.94 20.49 2.98
CA ARG A 219 16.53 21.70 2.25
C ARG A 219 16.15 22.89 3.13
N ASN A 220 15.68 22.64 4.36
CA ASN A 220 15.31 23.73 5.29
C ASN A 220 16.52 24.41 5.93
N ASN A 221 17.70 23.78 5.92
CA ASN A 221 18.90 24.37 6.53
C ASN A 221 19.65 25.33 5.59
N ASN A 222 19.38 25.30 4.27
CA ASN A 222 20.07 26.15 3.30
C ASN A 222 19.41 27.53 3.10
N ASN A 223 18.19 27.72 3.61
CA ASN A 223 17.54 29.03 3.66
C ASN A 223 17.49 29.47 5.13
N GLY A 224 18.33 30.42 5.52
CA GLY A 224 18.57 30.88 6.90
C GLY A 224 17.38 31.51 7.65
N SER A 225 16.16 31.01 7.46
CA SER A 225 14.98 31.34 8.25
C SER A 225 14.77 30.24 9.28
N SER A 226 15.15 30.53 10.52
CA SER A 226 15.07 29.69 11.72
C SER A 226 13.65 29.45 12.24
N ASN A 227 12.65 29.36 11.34
CA ASN A 227 11.31 28.90 11.66
C ASN A 227 11.09 27.51 11.07
N SER A 228 11.70 26.52 11.70
CA SER A 228 11.52 25.10 11.44
C SER A 228 10.07 24.69 11.74
N SER A 229 9.17 24.91 10.79
CA SER A 229 7.95 24.11 10.75
C SER A 229 8.37 22.72 10.31
N ASN A 230 8.34 21.75 11.24
CA ASN A 230 8.50 20.32 11.03
C ASN A 230 7.38 19.82 10.10
N SER A 231 7.45 20.21 8.84
CA SER A 231 6.43 19.88 7.87
C SER A 231 6.74 18.47 7.39
N ASN A 232 5.89 17.49 7.74
CA ASN A 232 6.05 16.06 7.39
C ASN A 232 5.77 15.83 5.90
N ASN A 233 6.55 16.46 5.03
CA ASN A 233 6.41 16.40 3.59
C ASN A 233 7.73 16.66 2.87
N ILE A 234 7.74 16.27 1.60
CA ILE A 234 8.71 16.66 0.59
C ILE A 234 7.94 17.30 -0.58
N ILE A 235 8.62 18.14 -1.36
CA ILE A 235 8.05 18.73 -2.58
C ILE A 235 8.72 18.06 -3.78
N LEU A 236 7.91 17.43 -4.64
CA LEU A 236 8.32 16.80 -5.89
C LEU A 236 7.54 17.38 -7.06
N ASN A 237 8.21 18.00 -8.02
CA ASN A 237 7.63 18.64 -9.20
C ASN A 237 6.43 19.55 -8.84
N ASN A 238 6.61 20.44 -7.86
CA ASN A 238 5.58 21.35 -7.34
C ASN A 238 4.38 20.67 -6.63
N ASN A 239 4.41 19.35 -6.43
CA ASN A 239 3.44 18.66 -5.59
C ASN A 239 4.02 18.43 -4.20
N LYS A 240 3.20 18.68 -3.18
CA LYS A 240 3.54 18.34 -1.80
C LYS A 240 3.18 16.89 -1.54
N PHE A 241 4.14 16.08 -1.12
CA PHE A 241 3.97 14.69 -0.73
C PHE A 241 4.20 14.55 0.76
N PHE A 242 3.16 14.13 1.48
CA PHE A 242 3.20 13.94 2.92
C PHE A 242 3.59 12.52 3.28
N TYR A 243 4.31 12.36 4.38
CA TYR A 243 4.68 11.07 4.95
C TYR A 243 4.24 11.00 6.42
N ASN A 244 4.08 9.78 6.95
CA ASN A 244 3.75 9.62 8.36
C ASN A 244 4.95 10.01 9.26
N PRO A 245 4.77 10.83 10.32
CA PRO A 245 5.87 11.23 11.22
C PRO A 245 6.50 10.06 11.99
N LYS A 246 5.75 8.99 12.28
CA LYS A 246 6.22 7.83 13.04
C LYS A 246 7.36 7.12 12.32
N HIS A 247 8.51 7.01 12.98
CA HIS A 247 9.70 6.37 12.42
C HIS A 247 9.67 4.87 12.72
N ILE A 248 9.55 4.05 11.69
CA ILE A 248 9.49 2.59 11.82
C ILE A 248 10.72 1.94 11.19
N LEU A 249 11.25 0.90 11.82
CA LEU A 249 12.46 0.23 11.33
C LEU A 249 12.03 -1.02 10.56
N THR A 250 12.24 -0.98 9.25
CA THR A 250 11.62 -1.91 8.29
C THR A 250 12.68 -2.82 7.67
N CYS A 251 13.71 -2.26 7.07
CA CYS A 251 14.94 -2.97 6.72
C CYS A 251 15.87 -2.97 7.92
N CYS A 252 16.88 -3.81 7.99
CA CYS A 252 17.05 -5.16 7.51
C CYS A 252 17.33 -5.95 8.80
N VAL A 253 17.09 -7.25 8.88
CA VAL A 253 17.20 -8.04 10.14
C VAL A 253 18.47 -7.73 10.98
N LYS A 254 19.59 -7.36 10.33
CA LYS A 254 20.83 -6.92 10.99
C LYS A 254 21.07 -5.40 11.05
N ARG A 255 20.39 -4.59 10.24
CA ARG A 255 20.62 -3.14 10.08
C ARG A 255 19.30 -2.40 10.28
N ARG A 256 18.99 -1.89 11.47
CA ARG A 256 17.72 -1.20 11.71
C ARG A 256 17.67 0.14 10.95
N ARG A 257 17.01 0.17 9.80
CA ARG A 257 16.87 1.29 8.86
C ARG A 257 15.38 1.54 8.55
N HIS A 258 15.07 2.77 8.13
CA HIS A 258 13.72 3.21 7.77
C HIS A 258 13.69 3.51 6.27
N TYR A 259 13.49 2.46 5.48
CA TYR A 259 13.61 2.52 4.01
C TYR A 259 12.28 2.35 3.29
N ASP A 260 11.31 1.72 3.94
CA ASP A 260 9.99 1.52 3.36
C ASP A 260 9.08 2.68 3.77
N HIS A 261 8.50 3.36 2.77
CA HIS A 261 7.63 4.52 3.00
C HIS A 261 6.37 4.46 2.15
N VAL A 262 5.35 5.20 2.59
CA VAL A 262 4.18 5.57 1.77
C VAL A 262 4.02 7.08 1.85
N LEU A 263 3.97 7.71 0.67
CA LEU A 263 3.83 9.15 0.47
C LEU A 263 2.50 9.44 -0.21
N ASP A 264 1.82 10.51 0.16
CA ASP A 264 0.52 10.89 -0.41
C ASP A 264 0.43 12.39 -0.65
N THR A 265 -0.22 12.82 -1.73
CA THR A 265 -0.43 14.24 -2.03
C THR A 265 -1.61 14.88 -1.31
N ILE A 266 -2.54 14.09 -0.77
CA ILE A 266 -3.74 14.63 -0.11
C ILE A 266 -3.45 15.11 1.31
N GLY A 267 -2.71 14.33 2.09
CA GLY A 267 -2.42 14.67 3.48
C GLY A 267 -1.52 13.66 4.15
N ILE A 268 -1.18 13.96 5.41
CA ILE A 268 -0.36 13.08 6.23
C ILE A 268 -1.10 11.74 6.40
N PRO A 269 -0.47 10.59 6.08
CA PRO A 269 -1.03 9.28 6.38
C PRO A 269 -1.51 9.18 7.83
N ILE A 270 -2.73 8.67 8.04
CA ILE A 270 -3.41 8.62 9.33
C ILE A 270 -2.60 7.77 10.32
N ASP A 271 -2.18 6.58 9.88
CA ASP A 271 -1.39 5.66 10.70
C ASP A 271 -0.41 4.86 9.84
N ILE A 272 0.62 4.36 10.51
CA ILE A 272 1.58 3.40 9.97
C ILE A 272 1.94 2.38 11.05
N ASN A 273 1.82 1.10 10.72
CA ASN A 273 2.16 0.01 11.63
C ASN A 273 2.89 -1.11 10.88
N ILE A 274 3.62 -1.92 11.64
CA ILE A 274 4.13 -3.19 11.16
C ILE A 274 3.04 -4.22 11.51
N PRO A 275 2.48 -4.94 10.53
CA PRO A 275 1.57 -6.05 10.78
C PRO A 275 2.18 -7.09 11.71
N ASP A 276 1.34 -7.75 12.50
CA ASP A 276 1.80 -8.89 13.30
C ASP A 276 2.21 -10.03 12.36
N VAL A 277 3.48 -10.41 12.41
CA VAL A 277 4.05 -11.50 11.63
C VAL A 277 4.53 -12.59 12.59
N ASN A 278 3.98 -13.79 12.46
CA ASN A 278 4.35 -14.93 13.31
C ASN A 278 5.85 -15.26 13.19
N TYR A 279 6.38 -15.15 11.98
CA TYR A 279 7.79 -15.38 11.68
C TYR A 279 8.25 -14.41 10.61
N MET A 280 9.43 -13.82 10.83
CA MET A 280 10.09 -12.98 9.83
C MET A 280 10.42 -13.83 8.60
N ALA A 281 9.95 -13.39 7.43
CA ALA A 281 10.06 -14.16 6.19
C ALA A 281 10.67 -13.35 5.03
N SER A 282 11.13 -12.15 5.31
CA SER A 282 11.92 -11.26 4.46
C SER A 282 12.92 -10.55 5.35
N ASP A 283 13.99 -10.01 4.79
CA ASP A 283 14.88 -9.14 5.55
C ASP A 283 14.25 -7.78 5.85
N HIS A 284 13.18 -7.39 5.14
CA HIS A 284 12.32 -6.24 5.47
C HIS A 284 11.08 -6.64 6.27
N LYS A 285 10.54 -5.71 7.06
CA LYS A 285 9.21 -5.84 7.67
C LYS A 285 8.17 -5.22 6.75
N PRO A 286 6.98 -5.84 6.57
CA PRO A 286 5.88 -5.19 5.88
C PRO A 286 5.43 -3.94 6.66
N ILE A 287 4.93 -2.95 5.92
CA ILE A 287 4.31 -1.76 6.50
C ILE A 287 2.87 -1.67 6.02
N LEU A 288 1.95 -1.45 6.95
CA LEU A 288 0.56 -1.13 6.69
C LEU A 288 0.36 0.36 6.95
N VAL A 289 -0.21 1.05 5.97
CA VAL A 289 -0.44 2.49 6.03
C VAL A 289 -1.90 2.77 5.70
N SER A 290 -2.55 3.53 6.58
CA SER A 290 -3.90 4.05 6.35
C SER A 290 -3.82 5.51 5.94
N LEU A 291 -4.45 5.85 4.82
CA LEU A 291 -4.47 7.20 4.24
C LEU A 291 -5.87 7.80 4.35
N ILE A 292 -5.94 9.13 4.33
CA ILE A 292 -7.21 9.89 4.32
C ILE A 292 -8.04 9.54 3.09
#